data_AF-A0A6D2JHV2-F1
#
_entry.id   AF-A0A6D2JHV2-F1
#
_cell.length_a   1.000
_cell.length_b   1.000
_cell.length_c   1.000
_cell.angle_alpha   90.00
_cell.angle_beta   90.00
_cell.angle_gamma   90.00
#
_symmetry.space_group_name_H-M   'P 1'
#
loop_
_entity.id
_entity.type
_entity.pdbx_description
1 polymer ?
#
loop_
_entity_poly.entity_id
_entity_poly.type
_entity_poly.pdbx_seq_one_letter_code
_entity_poly.pdbx_strand_id
1 'polypeptide(L)'
;MVSISGMGGIGKTTLARQVFHHDIIRRHFDGFAWVSVSQEFTRKDVWQRILQDLRPNDGGIKQMDEHTLQRELFQMLETCRYLIVLDDVWKKEDWDVIKAVFPQRRGSKMIITSRNEGVGSHADPTCFAFRPRILTPEESWKLCESIVFRNRHETEFRVDEELEGMGKKMVTYCGGLPLAVRVLGGLLANKYTVSEWQRVYENIQTQM
;
A
#
# COMPACT_ATOMS: atom_id res chain seq x y z
N MET A 1 -2.92 -14.40 10.36
CA MET A 1 -2.83 -13.44 9.23
C MET A 1 -2.57 -12.02 9.73
N VAL A 2 -2.14 -11.07 8.89
CA VAL A 2 -2.12 -9.63 9.20
C VAL A 2 -3.13 -8.91 8.31
N SER A 3 -3.94 -8.03 8.87
CA SER A 3 -4.84 -7.14 8.11
C SER A 3 -4.46 -5.69 8.36
N ILE A 4 -4.17 -4.94 7.31
CA ILE A 4 -3.90 -3.50 7.36
C ILE A 4 -5.13 -2.77 6.84
N SER A 5 -5.85 -2.08 7.71
CA SER A 5 -7.13 -1.44 7.37
C SER A 5 -7.16 0.04 7.70
N GLY A 6 -7.94 0.81 6.94
CA GLY A 6 -8.07 2.26 7.12
C GLY A 6 -8.46 3.00 5.84
N MET A 7 -8.61 4.32 5.94
CA MET A 7 -9.09 5.17 4.85
C MET A 7 -8.21 5.16 3.59
N GLY A 8 -8.74 5.67 2.48
CA GLY A 8 -7.96 5.90 1.26
C GLY A 8 -6.80 6.87 1.51
N GLY A 9 -5.65 6.64 0.87
CA GLY A 9 -4.50 7.55 0.96
C GLY A 9 -3.70 7.51 2.27
N ILE A 10 -4.10 6.70 3.26
CA ILE A 10 -3.42 6.58 4.57
C ILE A 10 -2.10 5.79 4.53
N GLY A 11 -1.79 5.11 3.42
CA GLY A 11 -0.52 4.39 3.24
C GLY A 11 -0.52 2.89 3.53
N LYS A 12 -1.69 2.23 3.55
CA LYS A 12 -1.81 0.76 3.78
C LYS A 12 -0.90 -0.06 2.85
N THR A 13 -1.04 0.15 1.54
CA THR A 13 -0.22 -0.49 0.49
C THR A 13 1.26 -0.19 0.69
N THR A 14 1.61 1.05 1.07
CA THR A 14 3.01 1.43 1.34
C THR A 14 3.60 0.64 2.50
N LEU A 15 2.86 0.48 3.61
CA LEU A 15 3.30 -0.30 4.76
C LEU A 15 3.44 -1.79 4.41
N ALA A 16 2.46 -2.36 3.71
CA ALA A 16 2.56 -3.73 3.22
C ALA A 16 3.79 -3.93 2.30
N ARG A 17 4.09 -2.96 1.42
CA ARG A 17 5.28 -3.00 0.55
C ARG A 17 6.58 -2.95 1.35
N GLN A 18 6.65 -2.15 2.41
CA GLN A 18 7.84 -2.11 3.28
C GLN A 18 8.08 -3.47 3.94
N VAL A 19 7.04 -4.12 4.48
CA VAL A 19 7.16 -5.46 5.06
C VAL A 19 7.58 -6.50 4.01
N PHE A 20 6.96 -6.46 2.82
CA PHE A 20 7.21 -7.40 1.74
C PHE A 20 8.66 -7.36 1.19
N HIS A 21 9.29 -6.19 1.23
CA HIS A 21 10.68 -6.01 0.77
C HIS A 21 11.70 -6.01 1.91
N HIS A 22 11.27 -6.16 3.17
CA HIS A 22 12.17 -6.11 4.31
C HIS A 22 13.11 -7.33 4.34
N ASP A 23 14.42 -7.12 4.43
CA ASP A 23 15.43 -8.19 4.30
C ASP A 23 15.21 -9.38 5.25
N ILE A 24 14.90 -9.10 6.52
CA ILE A 24 14.60 -10.14 7.52
C ILE A 24 13.39 -10.99 7.10
N ILE A 25 12.36 -10.36 6.54
CA ILE A 25 11.16 -11.05 6.05
C ILE A 25 11.52 -11.87 4.81
N ARG A 26 12.32 -11.30 3.90
CA ARG A 26 12.76 -11.98 2.67
C ARG A 26 13.54 -13.27 2.92
N ARG A 27 14.26 -13.35 4.04
CA ARG A 27 15.03 -14.55 4.44
C ARG A 27 14.18 -15.64 5.08
N HIS A 28 12.94 -15.37 5.47
CA HIS A 28 12.11 -16.33 6.21
C HIS A 28 11.19 -17.18 5.33
N PHE A 29 10.85 -16.69 4.13
CA PHE A 29 9.89 -17.33 3.23
C PHE A 29 10.58 -17.84 1.95
N ASP A 30 10.05 -18.94 1.42
CA ASP A 30 10.55 -19.63 0.23
C ASP A 30 10.10 -18.90 -1.06
N GLY A 31 9.07 -18.06 -0.98
CA GLY A 31 8.59 -17.25 -2.09
C GLY A 31 7.58 -16.19 -1.66
N PHE A 32 7.25 -15.31 -2.60
CA PHE A 32 6.48 -14.10 -2.35
C PHE A 32 5.50 -13.86 -3.48
N ALA A 33 4.25 -13.51 -3.16
CA ALA A 33 3.26 -13.11 -4.15
C ALA A 33 2.57 -11.81 -3.75
N TRP A 34 2.33 -10.93 -4.72
CA TRP A 34 1.60 -9.68 -4.53
C TRP A 34 0.51 -9.54 -5.57
N VAL A 35 -0.74 -9.53 -5.11
CA VAL A 35 -1.91 -9.39 -5.98
C VAL A 35 -2.74 -8.20 -5.53
N SER A 36 -3.04 -7.31 -6.46
CA SER A 36 -4.06 -6.27 -6.25
C SER A 36 -5.42 -6.85 -6.63
N VAL A 37 -6.38 -6.78 -5.71
CA VAL A 37 -7.75 -7.26 -5.90
C VAL A 37 -8.60 -6.08 -6.34
N SER A 38 -8.80 -5.93 -7.65
CA SER A 38 -9.70 -4.92 -8.21
C SER A 38 -11.16 -5.18 -7.79
N GLN A 39 -12.03 -4.16 -7.88
CA GLN A 39 -13.46 -4.34 -7.65
C GLN A 39 -14.08 -5.37 -8.61
N GLU A 40 -13.61 -5.35 -9.85
CA GLU A 40 -13.94 -6.33 -10.87
C GLU A 40 -12.75 -7.28 -10.99
N PHE A 41 -12.85 -8.44 -10.36
CA PHE A 41 -11.84 -9.49 -10.44
C PHE A 41 -12.53 -10.83 -10.65
N THR A 42 -11.82 -11.77 -11.27
CA THR A 42 -12.21 -13.18 -11.22
C THR A 42 -11.30 -13.94 -10.27
N ARG A 43 -11.85 -14.97 -9.63
CA ARG A 43 -11.10 -15.94 -8.83
C ARG A 43 -9.87 -16.46 -9.59
N LYS A 44 -10.08 -16.83 -10.86
CA LYS A 44 -9.03 -17.30 -11.75
C LYS A 44 -7.88 -16.31 -11.87
N ASP A 45 -8.16 -15.03 -12.12
CA ASP A 45 -7.12 -14.01 -12.29
C ASP A 45 -6.25 -13.86 -11.03
N VAL A 46 -6.89 -13.85 -9.85
CA VAL A 46 -6.17 -13.77 -8.57
C VAL A 46 -5.28 -14.99 -8.36
N TRP A 47 -5.82 -16.19 -8.55
CA TRP A 47 -5.07 -17.43 -8.39
C TRP A 47 -3.92 -17.55 -9.40
N GLN A 48 -4.16 -17.24 -10.67
CA GLN A 48 -3.12 -17.20 -11.69
C GLN A 48 -2.00 -16.24 -11.31
N ARG A 49 -2.35 -15.04 -10.82
CA ARG A 49 -1.34 -14.04 -10.43
C ARG A 49 -0.50 -14.52 -9.25
N ILE A 50 -1.11 -15.13 -8.23
CA ILE A 50 -0.37 -15.72 -7.10
C ILE A 50 0.60 -16.78 -7.64
N LEU A 51 0.11 -17.73 -8.45
CA LEU A 51 0.94 -18.83 -8.93
C LEU A 51 2.08 -18.36 -9.82
N GLN A 52 1.85 -17.33 -10.66
CA GLN A 52 2.88 -16.72 -11.49
C GLN A 52 4.00 -16.06 -10.69
N ASP A 53 3.66 -15.40 -9.57
CA ASP A 53 4.66 -14.80 -8.69
C ASP A 53 5.46 -15.88 -7.94
N LEU A 54 4.83 -17.00 -7.58
CA LEU A 54 5.50 -18.11 -6.88
C LEU A 54 6.32 -19.03 -7.81
N ARG A 55 5.94 -19.13 -9.08
CA ARG A 55 6.62 -19.91 -10.13
C ARG A 55 6.94 -19.01 -11.33
N PRO A 56 7.87 -18.06 -11.18
CA PRO A 56 8.29 -17.22 -12.29
C PRO A 56 8.85 -18.13 -13.39
N ASN A 57 8.47 -17.87 -14.64
CA ASN A 57 8.83 -18.61 -15.87
C ASN A 57 7.98 -19.84 -16.23
N ASP A 58 6.94 -20.18 -15.46
CA ASP A 58 6.01 -21.22 -15.88
C ASP A 58 4.94 -20.65 -16.84
N GLY A 59 5.20 -20.79 -18.15
CA GLY A 59 4.28 -20.34 -19.20
C GLY A 59 2.96 -21.11 -19.25
N GLY A 60 2.89 -22.29 -18.65
CA GLY A 60 1.70 -23.14 -18.64
C GLY A 60 0.57 -22.60 -17.76
N ILE A 61 0.88 -21.75 -16.78
CA ILE A 61 -0.09 -21.21 -15.81
C ILE A 61 -1.25 -20.47 -16.50
N LYS A 62 -0.97 -19.77 -17.62
CA LYS A 62 -2.00 -19.01 -18.36
C LYS A 62 -3.11 -19.91 -18.92
N GLN A 63 -2.78 -21.16 -19.23
CA GLN A 63 -3.71 -22.13 -19.82
C GLN A 63 -4.42 -22.99 -18.78
N MET A 64 -4.02 -22.91 -17.51
CA MET A 64 -4.65 -23.68 -16.44
C MET A 64 -6.11 -23.25 -16.22
N ASP A 65 -6.97 -24.23 -15.99
CA ASP A 65 -8.33 -24.00 -15.49
C ASP A 65 -8.33 -23.75 -13.97
N GLU A 66 -9.48 -23.34 -13.42
CA GLU A 66 -9.60 -23.04 -12.00
C GLU A 66 -9.30 -24.25 -11.10
N HIS A 67 -9.71 -25.45 -11.52
CA HIS A 67 -9.47 -26.66 -10.75
C HIS A 67 -7.97 -26.98 -10.62
N THR A 68 -7.24 -26.86 -11.72
CA THR A 68 -5.79 -27.05 -11.75
C THR A 68 -5.08 -25.98 -10.91
N LEU A 69 -5.45 -24.70 -11.09
CA LEU A 69 -4.90 -23.61 -10.29
C LEU A 69 -5.13 -23.83 -8.79
N GLN A 70 -6.33 -24.27 -8.43
CA GLN A 70 -6.67 -24.52 -7.03
C GLN A 70 -5.78 -25.61 -6.43
N ARG A 71 -5.67 -26.74 -7.13
CA ARG A 71 -4.87 -27.90 -6.69
C ARG A 71 -3.40 -27.53 -6.53
N GLU A 72 -2.80 -26.91 -7.55
CA GLU A 72 -1.38 -26.53 -7.54
C GLU A 72 -1.08 -25.53 -6.41
N LEU A 73 -1.89 -24.46 -6.28
CA LEU A 73 -1.71 -23.49 -5.22
C LEU A 73 -1.88 -24.12 -3.85
N PHE A 74 -2.95 -24.87 -3.61
CA PHE A 74 -3.20 -25.48 -2.32
C PHE A 74 -2.03 -26.37 -1.88
N GLN A 75 -1.54 -27.23 -2.79
CA GLN A 75 -0.41 -28.11 -2.51
C GLN A 75 0.88 -27.33 -2.22
N MET A 76 1.17 -26.27 -2.96
CA MET A 76 2.32 -25.40 -2.71
C MET A 76 2.21 -24.72 -1.34
N LEU A 77 1.06 -24.09 -1.06
CA LEU A 77 0.85 -23.34 0.17
C LEU A 77 0.83 -24.23 1.42
N GLU A 78 0.52 -25.53 1.26
CA GLU A 78 0.57 -26.51 2.34
C GLU A 78 2.01 -26.98 2.66
N THR A 79 2.89 -27.02 1.65
CA THR A 79 4.21 -27.66 1.76
C THR A 79 5.37 -26.66 1.96
N CYS A 80 5.20 -25.41 1.54
CA CYS A 80 6.23 -24.37 1.65
C CYS A 80 5.73 -23.15 2.45
N ARG A 81 6.65 -22.26 2.79
CA ARG A 81 6.35 -21.01 3.52
C ARG A 81 6.37 -19.84 2.55
N TYR A 82 5.20 -19.34 2.17
CA TYR A 82 5.07 -18.17 1.32
C TYR A 82 4.57 -16.95 2.10
N LEU A 83 4.97 -15.75 1.65
CA LEU A 83 4.31 -14.51 2.05
C LEU A 83 3.45 -14.00 0.90
N ILE A 84 2.13 -13.91 1.13
CA ILE A 84 1.16 -13.50 0.11
C ILE A 84 0.52 -12.18 0.54
N VAL A 85 0.53 -11.20 -0.34
CA VAL A 85 -0.16 -9.92 -0.14
C VAL A 85 -1.37 -9.86 -1.06
N LEU A 86 -2.54 -9.68 -0.46
CA LEU A 86 -3.78 -9.35 -1.15
C LEU A 86 -4.08 -7.87 -0.88
N ASP A 87 -3.76 -7.03 -1.85
CA ASP A 87 -3.82 -5.58 -1.74
C ASP A 87 -5.17 -5.05 -2.24
N ASP A 88 -5.77 -4.16 -1.44
CA ASP A 88 -7.03 -3.45 -1.70
C ASP A 88 -8.26 -4.36 -1.83
N VAL A 89 -8.43 -5.35 -0.95
CA VAL A 89 -9.65 -6.18 -0.89
C VAL A 89 -10.83 -5.33 -0.43
N TRP A 90 -11.95 -5.32 -1.17
CA TRP A 90 -13.04 -4.37 -0.96
C TRP A 90 -14.08 -4.86 0.04
N LYS A 91 -14.50 -6.12 -0.09
CA LYS A 91 -15.61 -6.71 0.66
C LYS A 91 -15.24 -8.06 1.27
N LYS A 92 -16.06 -8.52 2.21
CA LYS A 92 -15.88 -9.83 2.87
C LYS A 92 -16.10 -10.96 1.88
N GLU A 93 -17.04 -10.77 0.96
CA GLU A 93 -17.40 -11.72 -0.08
C GLU A 93 -16.27 -11.91 -1.08
N ASP A 94 -15.45 -10.88 -1.34
CA ASP A 94 -14.27 -10.99 -2.21
C ASP A 94 -13.26 -12.00 -1.66
N TRP A 95 -13.08 -12.04 -0.33
CA TRP A 95 -12.28 -13.06 0.33
C TRP A 95 -12.90 -14.45 0.16
N ASP A 96 -14.23 -14.58 0.33
CA ASP A 96 -14.92 -15.87 0.16
C ASP A 96 -14.78 -16.44 -1.24
N VAL A 97 -14.67 -15.57 -2.25
CA VAL A 97 -14.40 -15.97 -3.62
C VAL A 97 -13.01 -16.60 -3.75
N ILE A 98 -11.96 -16.08 -3.12
CA ILE A 98 -10.57 -16.52 -3.38
C ILE A 98 -10.02 -17.52 -2.36
N LYS A 99 -10.67 -17.70 -1.20
CA LYS A 99 -10.07 -18.39 -0.04
C LYS A 99 -9.72 -19.87 -0.25
N ALA A 100 -10.30 -20.53 -1.25
CA ALA A 100 -10.24 -21.99 -1.42
C ALA A 100 -8.83 -22.56 -1.67
N VAL A 101 -7.85 -21.72 -2.01
CA VAL A 101 -6.44 -22.12 -2.19
C VAL A 101 -5.62 -22.08 -0.91
N PHE A 102 -6.09 -21.39 0.13
CA PHE A 102 -5.30 -21.20 1.35
C PHE A 102 -5.58 -22.31 2.36
N PRO A 103 -4.57 -23.11 2.73
CA PRO A 103 -4.73 -24.16 3.74
C PRO A 103 -4.86 -23.55 5.14
N GLN A 104 -5.45 -24.32 6.07
CA GLN A 104 -5.51 -23.93 7.49
C GLN A 104 -4.20 -24.17 8.26
N ARG A 105 -3.26 -24.93 7.67
CA ARG A 105 -1.98 -25.25 8.29
C ARG A 105 -1.06 -24.03 8.40
N ARG A 106 -0.18 -24.08 9.39
CA ARG A 106 0.75 -23.00 9.74
C ARG A 106 2.03 -23.12 8.90
N GLY A 107 2.38 -22.08 8.15
CA GLY A 107 3.65 -22.00 7.43
C GLY A 107 3.71 -20.74 6.58
N SER A 108 2.79 -20.64 5.62
CA SER A 108 2.58 -19.42 4.84
C SER A 108 1.92 -18.32 5.67
N LYS A 109 2.22 -17.06 5.36
CA LYS A 109 1.64 -15.86 5.95
C LYS A 109 0.96 -15.02 4.89
N MET A 110 -0.10 -14.34 5.31
CA MET A 110 -0.88 -13.46 4.44
C MET A 110 -1.00 -12.07 5.06
N ILE A 111 -0.85 -11.06 4.22
CA ILE A 111 -1.16 -9.66 4.51
C ILE A 111 -2.33 -9.27 3.61
N ILE A 112 -3.42 -8.79 4.22
CA ILE A 112 -4.53 -8.18 3.50
C ILE A 112 -4.46 -6.67 3.72
N THR A 113 -4.60 -5.86 2.67
CA THR A 113 -4.91 -4.44 2.82
C THR A 113 -6.35 -4.18 2.40
N SER A 114 -7.07 -3.35 3.16
CA SER A 114 -8.49 -3.09 2.90
C SER A 114 -8.93 -1.72 3.41
N ARG A 115 -9.98 -1.15 2.83
CA ARG A 115 -10.70 -0.01 3.43
C ARG A 115 -11.77 -0.45 4.42
N ASN A 116 -12.24 -1.69 4.29
CA ASN A 116 -13.23 -2.32 5.14
C ASN A 116 -12.55 -3.14 6.23
N GLU A 117 -12.57 -2.64 7.47
CA GLU A 117 -11.93 -3.28 8.61
C GLU A 117 -12.45 -4.70 8.89
N GLY A 118 -13.68 -4.99 8.48
CA GLY A 118 -14.31 -6.30 8.66
C GLY A 118 -13.74 -7.38 7.75
N VAL A 119 -12.99 -7.05 6.69
CA VAL A 119 -12.41 -8.04 5.78
C VAL A 119 -11.39 -8.93 6.50
N GLY A 120 -10.53 -8.32 7.33
CA GLY A 120 -9.50 -9.05 8.06
C GLY A 120 -10.08 -10.07 9.04
N SER A 121 -11.01 -9.63 9.89
CA SER A 121 -11.64 -10.51 10.89
C SER A 121 -12.56 -11.56 10.28
N HIS A 122 -13.17 -11.28 9.11
CA HIS A 122 -13.91 -12.26 8.34
C HIS A 122 -13.00 -13.36 7.77
N ALA A 123 -11.82 -12.98 7.29
CA ALA A 123 -10.86 -13.92 6.71
C ALA A 123 -10.17 -14.80 7.76
N ASP A 124 -9.81 -14.22 8.91
CA ASP A 124 -9.20 -14.91 10.04
C ASP A 124 -9.58 -14.15 11.33
N PRO A 125 -10.48 -14.69 12.18
CA PRO A 125 -10.88 -14.05 13.44
C PRO A 125 -9.73 -13.81 14.41
N THR A 126 -8.61 -14.51 14.24
CA THR A 126 -7.39 -14.39 15.06
C THR A 126 -6.32 -13.49 14.42
N CYS A 127 -6.65 -12.79 13.33
CA CYS A 127 -5.68 -11.96 12.62
C CYS A 127 -5.18 -10.78 13.46
N PHE A 128 -3.94 -10.39 13.19
CA PHE A 128 -3.42 -9.13 13.71
C PHE A 128 -3.96 -7.98 12.87
N ALA A 129 -4.90 -7.21 13.44
CA ALA A 129 -5.48 -6.04 12.80
C ALA A 129 -4.62 -4.80 13.09
N PHE A 130 -3.99 -4.26 12.05
CA PHE A 130 -3.20 -3.03 12.11
C PHE A 130 -3.96 -1.87 11.46
N ARG A 131 -4.11 -0.77 12.21
CA ARG A 131 -4.71 0.48 11.72
C ARG A 131 -3.64 1.56 11.64
N PRO A 132 -3.21 1.98 10.43
CA PRO A 132 -2.29 3.10 10.29
C PRO A 132 -2.92 4.38 10.84
N ARG A 133 -2.14 5.15 11.60
CA ARG A 133 -2.53 6.49 12.03
C ARG A 133 -2.27 7.53 10.92
N ILE A 134 -2.91 8.68 11.04
CA ILE A 134 -2.53 9.87 10.27
C ILE A 134 -1.15 10.38 10.72
N LEU A 135 -0.49 11.13 9.85
CA LEU A 135 0.76 11.83 10.14
C LEU A 135 0.50 12.99 11.10
N THR A 136 1.47 13.28 11.98
CA THR A 136 1.46 14.54 12.73
C THR A 136 1.75 15.73 11.80
N PRO A 137 1.49 16.98 12.22
CA PRO A 137 1.88 18.16 11.43
C PRO A 137 3.38 18.17 11.08
N GLU A 138 4.24 17.76 12.01
CA GLU A 138 5.69 17.71 11.82
C GLU A 138 6.09 16.63 10.82
N GLU A 139 5.49 15.44 10.91
CA GLU A 139 5.72 14.36 9.93
C GLU A 139 5.18 14.71 8.55
N SER A 140 4.05 15.41 8.50
CA SER A 140 3.45 15.90 7.25
C SER A 140 4.36 16.92 6.58
N TRP A 141 4.93 17.85 7.36
CA TRP A 141 5.92 18.80 6.84
C TRP A 141 7.16 18.07 6.33
N LYS A 142 7.76 17.17 7.12
CA LYS A 142 8.94 16.38 6.69
C LYS A 142 8.70 15.62 5.39
N LEU A 143 7.52 15.00 5.24
CA LEU A 143 7.15 14.31 4.00
C LEU A 143 7.03 15.30 2.83
N CYS A 144 6.35 16.44 3.02
CA CYS A 144 6.21 17.47 2.00
C CYS A 144 7.57 18.01 1.56
N GLU A 145 8.40 18.41 2.53
CA GLU A 145 9.76 18.89 2.37
C GLU A 145 10.60 17.92 1.53
N SER A 146 10.56 16.61 1.87
CA SER A 146 11.30 15.58 1.12
C SER A 146 10.91 15.48 -0.37
N ILE A 147 9.73 15.96 -0.75
CA ILE A 147 9.24 15.96 -2.13
C ILE A 147 9.62 17.27 -2.81
N VAL A 148 9.41 18.39 -2.13
CA VAL A 148 9.69 19.74 -2.64
C VAL A 148 11.16 19.91 -2.99
N PHE A 149 12.05 19.41 -2.13
CA PHE A 149 13.49 19.64 -2.24
C PHE A 149 14.25 18.50 -2.93
N ARG A 150 13.58 17.42 -3.31
CA ARG A 150 14.21 16.21 -3.89
C ARG A 150 15.13 16.48 -5.09
N ASN A 151 14.79 17.48 -5.89
CA ASN A 151 15.50 17.82 -7.13
C ASN A 151 16.10 19.24 -7.11
N ARG A 152 16.18 19.90 -5.94
CA ARG A 152 16.80 21.22 -5.84
C ARG A 152 18.27 21.04 -5.50
N HIS A 153 19.15 21.64 -6.29
CA HIS A 153 20.58 21.62 -5.98
C HIS A 153 20.83 22.38 -4.67
N GLU A 154 21.58 21.77 -3.74
CA GLU A 154 21.88 22.32 -2.39
C GLU A 154 22.49 23.73 -2.43
N THR A 155 23.08 24.13 -3.55
CA THR A 155 23.74 25.43 -3.74
C THR A 155 22.80 26.58 -4.09
N GLU A 156 21.54 26.32 -4.47
CA GLU A 156 20.62 27.34 -4.97
C GLU A 156 19.47 27.68 -4.02
N PHE A 157 19.25 26.88 -2.96
CA PHE A 157 18.05 27.02 -2.15
C PHE A 157 18.36 26.83 -0.66
N ARG A 158 18.61 27.93 0.06
CA ARG A 158 18.30 27.95 1.49
C ARG A 158 16.78 27.92 1.58
N VAL A 159 16.22 26.97 2.33
CA VAL A 159 14.81 27.05 2.70
C VAL A 159 14.67 28.36 3.46
N ASP A 160 14.08 29.35 2.81
CA ASP A 160 13.73 30.61 3.47
C ASP A 160 12.79 30.25 4.63
N GLU A 161 13.05 30.77 5.84
CA GLU A 161 12.20 30.53 7.02
C GLU A 161 10.73 30.89 6.71
N GLU A 162 10.52 31.86 5.81
CA GLU A 162 9.21 32.23 5.29
C GLU A 162 8.54 31.08 4.50
N LEU A 163 9.26 30.44 3.57
CA LEU A 163 8.74 29.32 2.78
C LEU A 163 8.45 28.09 3.67
N GLU A 164 9.34 27.80 4.63
CA GLU A 164 9.09 26.74 5.61
C GLU A 164 7.83 27.03 6.43
N GLY A 165 7.68 28.26 6.92
CA GLY A 165 6.50 28.71 7.66
C GLY A 165 5.21 28.57 6.85
N MET A 166 5.22 28.95 5.58
CA MET A 166 4.08 28.76 4.67
C MET A 166 3.79 27.28 4.41
N GLY A 167 4.83 26.49 4.18
CA GLY A 167 4.73 25.05 3.97
C GLY A 167 4.08 24.32 5.14
N LYS A 168 4.54 24.61 6.36
CA LYS A 168 3.97 24.08 7.61
C LYS A 168 2.49 24.47 7.76
N LYS A 169 2.09 25.69 7.40
CA LYS A 169 0.68 26.09 7.38
C LYS A 169 -0.11 25.28 6.34
N MET A 170 0.40 25.17 5.12
CA MET A 170 -0.29 24.46 4.03
C MET A 170 -0.54 22.97 4.35
N VAL A 171 0.43 22.27 4.93
CA VAL A 171 0.26 20.84 5.24
C VAL A 171 -0.82 20.57 6.29
N THR A 172 -1.21 21.57 7.11
CA THR A 172 -2.33 21.40 8.06
C THR A 172 -3.66 21.12 7.35
N TYR A 173 -3.84 21.66 6.13
CA TYR A 173 -5.04 21.40 5.31
C TYR A 173 -5.08 20.00 4.71
N CYS A 174 -3.97 19.24 4.75
CA CYS A 174 -3.93 17.86 4.28
C CYS A 174 -4.50 16.85 5.30
N GLY A 175 -4.86 17.29 6.52
CA GLY A 175 -5.44 16.43 7.56
C GLY A 175 -4.56 15.25 7.98
N GLY A 176 -3.24 15.34 7.77
CA GLY A 176 -2.28 14.27 8.05
C GLY A 176 -2.35 13.07 7.10
N LEU A 177 -3.11 13.13 6.00
CA LEU A 177 -3.16 12.06 5.00
C LEU A 177 -1.90 12.09 4.12
N PRO A 178 -1.08 11.02 4.11
CA PRO A 178 0.15 10.98 3.30
C PRO A 178 -0.07 11.30 1.83
N LEU A 179 -1.16 10.82 1.22
CA LEU A 179 -1.45 11.10 -0.19
C LEU A 179 -1.70 12.60 -0.45
N ALA A 180 -2.48 13.28 0.40
CA ALA A 180 -2.76 14.70 0.27
C ALA A 180 -1.48 15.54 0.42
N VAL A 181 -0.66 15.20 1.42
CA VAL A 181 0.66 15.82 1.63
C VAL A 181 1.56 15.65 0.40
N ARG A 182 1.56 14.47 -0.22
CA ARG A 182 2.34 14.23 -1.44
C ARG A 182 1.87 15.07 -2.63
N VAL A 183 0.56 15.25 -2.79
CA VAL A 183 -0.02 16.11 -3.84
C VAL A 183 0.43 17.55 -3.62
N LEU A 184 0.31 18.07 -2.40
CA LEU A 184 0.77 19.41 -2.05
C LEU A 184 2.27 19.58 -2.34
N GLY A 185 3.11 18.65 -1.87
CA GLY A 185 4.56 18.70 -2.13
C GLY A 185 4.88 18.69 -3.63
N GLY A 186 4.13 17.91 -4.43
CA GLY A 186 4.26 17.90 -5.89
C GLY A 186 3.88 19.23 -6.55
N LEU A 187 2.83 19.91 -6.08
CA LEU A 187 2.43 21.24 -6.55
C LEU A 187 3.50 22.30 -6.25
N LEU A 188 4.18 22.17 -5.11
CA LEU A 188 5.22 23.09 -4.65
C LEU A 188 6.62 22.78 -5.23
N ALA A 189 6.86 21.57 -5.72
CA ALA A 189 8.19 21.10 -6.13
C ALA A 189 8.89 22.04 -7.13
N ASN A 190 8.14 22.61 -8.08
CA ASN A 190 8.67 23.53 -9.11
C ASN A 190 8.38 25.01 -8.81
N LYS A 191 8.11 25.37 -7.54
CA LYS A 191 7.83 26.74 -7.09
C LYS A 191 8.96 27.25 -6.22
N TYR A 192 9.63 28.31 -6.65
CA TYR A 192 10.89 28.76 -6.05
C TYR A 192 10.74 30.07 -5.27
N THR A 193 9.63 30.78 -5.43
CA THR A 193 9.40 32.08 -4.78
C THR A 193 8.25 32.03 -3.78
N VAL A 194 8.30 32.93 -2.79
CA VAL A 194 7.22 33.14 -1.81
C VAL A 194 5.90 33.45 -2.51
N SER A 195 5.91 34.32 -3.52
CA SER A 195 4.69 34.68 -4.28
C SER A 195 4.06 33.48 -5.00
N GLU A 196 4.86 32.53 -5.47
CA GLU A 196 4.33 31.31 -6.07
C GLU A 196 3.69 30.36 -5.04
N TRP A 197 4.29 30.23 -3.86
CA TRP A 197 3.72 29.45 -2.75
C TRP A 197 2.44 30.12 -2.22
N GLN A 198 2.40 31.44 -2.18
CA GLN A 198 1.23 32.22 -1.78
C GLN A 198 0.04 31.96 -2.70
N ARG A 199 0.26 31.90 -4.02
CA ARG A 199 -0.80 31.54 -4.98
C ARG A 199 -1.36 30.13 -4.74
N VAL A 200 -0.50 29.16 -4.39
CA VAL A 200 -0.95 27.81 -4.04
C VAL A 200 -1.77 27.83 -2.76
N TYR A 201 -1.31 28.54 -1.73
CA TYR A 201 -2.02 28.70 -0.46
C TYR A 201 -3.42 29.30 -0.65
N GLU A 202 -3.54 30.40 -1.41
CA GLU A 202 -4.82 31.05 -1.71
C GLU A 202 -5.78 30.11 -2.45
N ASN A 203 -5.28 29.38 -3.45
CA ASN A 203 -6.09 28.40 -4.17
C ASN A 203 -6.64 27.29 -3.26
N ILE A 204 -5.83 26.80 -2.32
CA ILE A 204 -6.26 25.80 -1.34
C ILE A 204 -7.41 26.37 -0.48
N GLN A 205 -7.28 27.61 0.00
CA GLN A 205 -8.31 28.26 0.82
C GLN A 205 -9.63 28.46 0.07
N THR A 206 -9.60 28.71 -1.23
CA THR A 206 -10.82 28.88 -2.04
C THR A 206 -11.58 27.58 -2.33
N GLN A 207 -10.98 26.41 -2.10
CA GLN A 207 -11.57 25.10 -2.37
C GLN A 207 -12.03 24.35 -1.11
N MET A 208 -11.84 24.94 0.08
CA MET A 208 -12.35 24.45 1.36
C MET A 208 -13.57 25.23 1.80
#